data_AF-A0A7S3FKB0-F1
#
_entry.id   AF-A0A7S3FKB0-F1
#
_cell.length_a   1.000
_cell.length_b   1.000
_cell.length_c   1.000
_cell.angle_alpha   90.00
_cell.angle_beta   90.00
_cell.angle_gamma   90.00
#
_symmetry.space_group_name_H-M   'P 1'
#
loop_
_entity.id
_entity.type
_entity.pdbx_description
1 polymer ?
#
loop_
_entity_poly.entity_id
_entity_poly.type
_entity_poly.pdbx_seq_one_letter_code
_entity_poly.pdbx_strand_id
1 'polypeptide(L)'
;MRAHSVDEGLHAACDAHAPHVVALPRSTEEVSRAVQLAAERRVPVVPFGAGTSLEGHIHALAGGLSVDTSRMDSVMAVHEADLTCTVQAGVRRKALNEHLRDR
;
A
#
# COMPACT_ATOMS: atom_id res chain seq x y z
N MET A 1 7.80 -10.35 -4.43
CA MET A 1 6.54 -10.87 -5.00
C MET A 1 5.75 -11.67 -3.98
N ARG A 2 6.27 -12.76 -3.39
CA ARG A 2 5.56 -13.57 -2.38
C ARG A 2 5.00 -12.77 -1.18
N ALA A 3 5.75 -11.80 -0.65
CA ALA A 3 5.26 -10.94 0.43
C ALA A 3 4.02 -10.09 0.06
N HIS A 4 3.73 -9.94 -1.24
CA HIS A 4 2.58 -9.19 -1.77
C HIS A 4 1.46 -10.12 -2.23
N SER A 5 1.46 -11.38 -1.77
CA SER A 5 0.43 -12.39 -2.03
C SER A 5 0.09 -13.21 -0.79
N VAL A 6 0.59 -12.78 0.36
CA VAL A 6 0.32 -13.38 1.66
C VAL A 6 -0.31 -12.29 2.52
N ASP A 7 -1.49 -12.59 3.04
CA ASP A 7 -2.12 -11.83 4.11
C ASP A 7 -2.21 -12.68 5.39
N GLU A 8 -2.82 -12.14 6.45
CA GLU A 8 -2.95 -12.82 7.74
C GLU A 8 -4.17 -13.76 7.78
N GLY A 9 -4.86 -13.93 6.66
CA GLY A 9 -6.04 -14.77 6.52
C GLY A 9 -5.73 -16.26 6.49
N LEU A 10 -6.77 -17.07 6.64
CA LEU A 10 -6.67 -18.53 6.57
C LEU A 10 -6.74 -19.08 5.13
N HIS A 11 -6.97 -18.20 4.16
CA HIS A 11 -6.94 -18.57 2.75
C HIS A 11 -5.52 -19.02 2.39
N ALA A 12 -5.39 -20.13 1.67
CA ALA A 12 -4.08 -20.64 1.31
C ALA A 12 -3.31 -19.59 0.51
N ALA A 13 -2.24 -19.05 1.11
CA ALA A 13 -1.22 -18.28 0.41
C ALA A 13 -0.67 -19.15 -0.72
N CYS A 14 -1.12 -18.87 -1.94
CA CYS A 14 -0.71 -19.59 -3.13
C CYS A 14 0.17 -18.67 -3.97
N ASP A 15 1.31 -19.16 -4.44
CA ASP A 15 2.19 -18.40 -5.35
C ASP A 15 1.46 -18.03 -6.66
N ALA A 16 0.35 -18.71 -6.99
CA ALA A 16 -0.55 -18.34 -8.09
C ALA A 16 -1.27 -16.98 -7.90
N HIS A 17 -1.21 -16.39 -6.71
CA HIS A 17 -1.81 -15.08 -6.40
C HIS A 17 -0.75 -13.99 -6.24
N ALA A 18 0.47 -14.23 -6.71
CA ALA A 18 1.54 -13.25 -6.73
C ALA A 18 1.38 -12.22 -7.85
N PRO A 19 1.65 -10.92 -7.58
CA PRO A 19 1.72 -9.93 -8.64
C PRO A 19 2.94 -10.20 -9.54
N HIS A 20 2.85 -9.84 -10.81
CA HIS A 20 3.97 -9.93 -11.77
C HIS A 20 5.05 -8.88 -11.50
N VAL A 21 4.69 -7.76 -10.88
CA VAL A 21 5.60 -6.67 -10.56
C VAL A 21 5.11 -5.91 -9.32
N VAL A 22 6.05 -5.37 -8.56
CA VAL A 22 5.76 -4.51 -7.40
C VAL A 22 6.37 -3.13 -7.67
N ALA A 23 5.56 -2.08 -7.62
CA ALA A 23 6.02 -0.70 -7.57
C ALA A 23 6.15 -0.25 -6.11
N LEU A 24 7.24 0.45 -5.81
CA LEU A 24 7.55 1.00 -4.49
C LEU A 24 7.68 2.54 -4.58
N PRO A 25 6.58 3.25 -4.89
CA PRO A 25 6.60 4.69 -5.10
C PRO A 25 6.95 5.44 -3.81
N ARG A 26 7.51 6.64 -3.97
CA ARG A 26 7.83 7.59 -2.89
C ARG A 26 6.96 8.84 -2.92
N SER A 27 6.10 8.98 -3.93
CA SER A 27 5.19 10.11 -4.08
C SER A 27 3.89 9.73 -4.78
N THR A 28 2.90 10.61 -4.69
CA THR A 28 1.61 10.48 -5.38
C THR A 28 1.78 10.51 -6.90
N GLU A 29 2.75 11.26 -7.41
CA GLU A 29 3.07 11.34 -8.84
C GLU A 29 3.60 10.01 -9.36
N GLU A 30 4.48 9.34 -8.60
CA GLU A 30 4.98 8.02 -8.96
C GLU A 30 3.86 6.97 -8.94
N VAL A 31 2.95 7.02 -7.97
CA VAL A 31 1.73 6.17 -7.94
C VAL A 31 0.90 6.42 -9.20
N SER A 32 0.60 7.69 -9.49
CA SER A 32 -0.21 8.10 -10.65
C SER A 32 0.41 7.59 -11.96
N ARG A 33 1.73 7.74 -12.12
CA ARG A 33 2.43 7.27 -13.32
C ARG A 33 2.39 5.76 -13.46
N ALA A 34 2.57 5.01 -12.37
CA ALA A 34 2.50 3.56 -12.38
C ALA A 34 1.09 3.05 -12.74
N VAL A 35 0.05 3.66 -12.17
CA VAL A 35 -1.35 3.31 -12.44
C VAL A 35 -1.75 3.66 -13.88
N GLN A 36 -1.32 4.83 -14.40
CA GLN A 36 -1.56 5.20 -15.79
C GLN A 36 -0.93 4.18 -16.76
N LEU A 37 0.33 3.79 -16.54
CA LEU A 37 1.01 2.80 -17.37
C LEU A 37 0.32 1.42 -17.31
N ALA A 38 -0.15 1.02 -16.12
CA ALA A 38 -0.92 -0.21 -15.96
C ALA A 38 -2.25 -0.14 -16.73
N ALA A 39 -2.96 0.99 -16.65
CA ALA A 39 -4.21 1.21 -17.36
C ALA A 39 -4.03 1.17 -18.89
N GLU A 40 -3.01 1.84 -19.43
CA GLU A 40 -2.66 1.82 -20.87
C GLU A 40 -2.47 0.38 -21.38
N ARG A 41 -1.92 -0.50 -20.53
CA ARG A 41 -1.62 -1.90 -20.86
C ARG A 41 -2.68 -2.89 -20.41
N ARG A 42 -3.78 -2.41 -19.81
CA ARG A 42 -4.85 -3.22 -19.19
C ARG A 42 -4.30 -4.23 -18.16
N VAL A 43 -3.29 -3.82 -17.40
CA VAL A 43 -2.70 -4.60 -16.32
C VAL A 43 -3.49 -4.33 -15.02
N PRO A 44 -3.98 -5.37 -14.33
CA PRO A 44 -4.65 -5.21 -13.03
C PRO A 44 -3.73 -4.56 -11.99
N VAL A 45 -4.31 -3.76 -11.10
CA VAL A 45 -3.60 -3.07 -10.03
C VAL A 45 -4.11 -3.54 -8.68
N VAL A 46 -3.20 -3.94 -7.79
CA VAL A 46 -3.49 -4.35 -6.41
C VAL A 46 -2.77 -3.41 -5.44
N PRO A 47 -3.48 -2.56 -4.67
CA PRO A 47 -2.85 -1.73 -3.66
C PRO A 47 -2.34 -2.61 -2.50
N PHE A 48 -1.17 -2.27 -1.96
CA PHE A 48 -0.56 -2.98 -0.84
C PHE A 48 -0.10 -1.98 0.23
N GLY A 49 -0.49 -2.25 1.48
CA GLY A 49 -0.09 -1.49 2.65
C GLY A 49 0.85 -2.30 3.56
N ALA A 50 0.35 -2.71 4.73
CA ALA A 50 1.13 -3.53 5.67
C ALA A 50 0.99 -5.05 5.45
N GLY A 51 0.12 -5.48 4.53
CA GLY A 51 -0.15 -6.90 4.29
C GLY A 51 -1.05 -7.58 5.32
N THR A 52 -1.61 -6.84 6.29
CA THR A 52 -2.34 -7.41 7.44
C THR A 52 -3.83 -7.66 7.18
N SER A 53 -4.25 -7.82 5.92
CA SER A 53 -5.63 -8.20 5.58
C SER A 53 -5.92 -9.62 6.07
N LEU A 54 -7.20 -9.96 6.29
CA LEU A 54 -7.64 -11.32 6.62
C LEU A 54 -8.50 -11.96 5.50
N GLU A 55 -8.87 -11.19 4.49
CA GLU A 55 -9.91 -11.55 3.52
C GLU A 55 -9.41 -11.62 2.07
N GLY A 56 -8.09 -11.67 1.86
CA GLY A 56 -7.47 -11.79 0.54
C GLY A 56 -7.41 -10.49 -0.27
N HIS A 57 -7.61 -9.32 0.33
CA HIS A 57 -7.65 -8.02 -0.38
C HIS A 57 -6.39 -7.70 -1.18
N ILE A 58 -5.26 -8.27 -0.80
CA ILE A 58 -3.95 -8.04 -1.44
C ILE A 58 -3.56 -9.18 -2.39
N HIS A 59 -4.43 -10.17 -2.60
CA HIS A 59 -4.15 -11.29 -3.51
C HIS A 59 -4.32 -10.85 -4.96
N ALA A 60 -3.26 -11.01 -5.76
CA ALA A 60 -3.26 -10.69 -7.17
C ALA A 60 -3.79 -11.88 -7.99
N LEU A 61 -5.10 -12.10 -7.95
CA LEU A 61 -5.76 -13.26 -8.59
C LEU A 61 -5.49 -13.36 -10.11
N ALA A 62 -5.27 -12.22 -10.76
CA ALA A 62 -4.91 -12.12 -12.18
C ALA A 62 -3.45 -11.67 -12.39
N GLY A 63 -2.61 -11.81 -11.35
CA GLY A 63 -1.28 -11.20 -11.28
C GLY A 63 -1.36 -9.67 -11.39
N GLY A 64 -0.41 -9.09 -12.11
CA GLY A 64 -0.41 -7.67 -12.46
C GLY A 64 0.55 -6.84 -11.61
N LEU A 65 0.18 -5.57 -11.38
CA LEU A 65 0.98 -4.60 -10.65
C LEU A 65 0.50 -4.49 -9.21
N SER A 66 1.36 -4.82 -8.24
CA SER A 66 1.15 -4.39 -6.86
C SER A 66 1.75 -3.00 -6.65
N VAL A 67 1.00 -2.09 -6.04
CA VAL A 67 1.50 -0.76 -5.65
C VAL A 67 1.65 -0.73 -4.14
N ASP A 68 2.88 -0.80 -3.67
CA ASP A 68 3.20 -0.81 -2.24
C ASP A 68 3.58 0.58 -1.75
N THR A 69 2.71 1.14 -0.91
CA THR A 69 2.88 2.49 -0.36
C THR A 69 3.84 2.54 0.82
N SER A 70 4.51 1.45 1.20
CA SER A 70 5.40 1.37 2.38
C SER A 70 6.54 2.39 2.39
N ARG A 71 6.90 2.97 1.24
CA ARG A 71 7.91 4.06 1.13
C ARG A 71 7.31 5.47 1.12
N MET A 72 6.00 5.58 1.18
CA MET A 72 5.27 6.84 1.37
C MET A 72 4.87 6.93 2.84
N ASP A 73 5.84 7.09 3.74
CA ASP A 73 5.70 6.92 5.20
C ASP A 73 5.88 8.22 6.01
N SER A 74 5.69 9.37 5.37
CA SER A 74 5.84 10.69 6.01
C SER A 74 4.52 11.29 6.51
N VAL A 75 4.58 11.99 7.65
CA VAL A 75 3.53 12.90 8.12
C VAL A 75 3.76 14.27 7.47
N MET A 76 2.80 14.75 6.67
CA MET A 76 2.95 15.96 5.86
C MET A 76 2.53 17.22 6.61
N ALA A 77 1.47 17.13 7.42
CA ALA A 77 0.98 18.24 8.23
C ALA A 77 0.20 17.72 9.45
N VAL A 78 0.25 18.47 10.54
CA VAL A 78 -0.59 18.25 11.73
C VAL A 78 -1.32 19.56 12.01
N HIS A 79 -2.64 19.49 12.12
CA HIS A 79 -3.54 20.62 12.39
C HIS A 79 -4.20 20.39 13.75
N GLU A 80 -3.50 20.75 14.83
CA GLU A 80 -3.90 20.47 16.21
C GLU A 80 -5.25 21.11 16.58
N ALA A 81 -5.48 22.35 16.13
CA ALA A 81 -6.75 23.05 16.35
C ALA A 81 -7.95 22.31 15.74
N ASP A 82 -7.73 21.59 14.63
CA ASP A 82 -8.77 20.88 13.89
C ASP A 82 -8.81 19.38 14.21
N LEU A 83 -7.87 18.89 15.03
CA LEU A 83 -7.68 17.46 15.34
C LEU A 83 -7.51 16.59 14.07
N THR A 84 -6.79 17.11 13.06
CA THR A 84 -6.51 16.38 11.82
C THR A 84 -5.02 16.34 11.50
N CYS A 85 -4.62 15.39 10.65
CA CYS A 85 -3.29 15.35 10.06
C CYS A 85 -3.36 14.89 8.61
N THR A 86 -2.46 15.41 7.79
CA THR A 86 -2.24 14.92 6.42
C THR A 86 -1.04 13.99 6.45
N VAL A 87 -1.23 12.74 6.03
CA VAL A 87 -0.19 11.72 6.02
C VAL A 87 -0.09 11.06 4.66
N GLN A 88 1.08 10.56 4.33
CA GLN A 88 1.24 9.66 3.20
C GLN A 88 0.62 8.28 3.51
N ALA A 89 0.19 7.57 2.48
CA ALA A 89 -0.61 6.34 2.61
C ALA A 89 0.11 5.15 3.27
N GLY A 90 1.44 5.16 3.33
CA GLY A 90 2.26 4.13 3.97
C GLY A 90 2.50 4.35 5.47
N VAL A 91 2.07 5.48 6.03
CA VAL A 91 2.26 5.77 7.46
C VAL A 91 1.59 4.70 8.32
N ARG A 92 2.39 4.05 9.17
CA ARG A 92 1.90 3.01 10.08
C ARG A 92 1.28 3.64 11.32
N ARG A 93 0.19 3.04 11.81
CA ARG A 93 -0.51 3.49 13.04
C ARG A 93 0.42 3.74 14.22
N LYS A 94 1.38 2.85 14.48
CA LYS A 94 2.33 3.02 15.60
C LYS A 94 3.24 4.24 15.43
N ALA A 95 3.79 4.42 14.23
CA ALA A 95 4.65 5.56 13.91
C ALA A 95 3.89 6.88 13.99
N LEU A 96 2.65 6.91 13.50
CA LEU A 96 1.79 8.09 13.63
C LEU A 96 1.51 8.41 15.11
N ASN A 97 1.14 7.41 15.91
CA ASN A 97 0.88 7.60 17.34
C ASN A 97 2.13 8.11 18.10
N GLU A 98 3.31 7.66 17.72
CA GLU A 98 4.57 8.14 18.29
C GLU A 98 4.85 9.59 17.89
N HIS A 99 4.66 9.94 16.63
CA HIS A 99 4.83 11.31 16.11
C HIS A 99 3.90 12.34 16.76
N LEU A 100 2.70 11.91 17.16
CA LEU A 100 1.67 12.76 17.76
C LEU A 100 1.71 12.81 19.30
N ARG A 101 2.51 11.98 19.97
CA ARG A 101 2.43 11.77 21.42
C ARG A 101 2.66 13.04 22.26
N ASP A 102 3.59 13.88 21.82
CA ASP A 102 4.07 15.03 22.58
C ASP A 102 3.77 16.36 21.87
N ARG A 103 2.72 16.38 21.05
CA ARG A 103 2.22 17.56 20.34
C ARG A 103 0.99 18.13 21.04
#